data_AF-A0A9X3GRD7-F1
#
_entry.id   AF-A0A9X3GRD7-F1
#
_cell.length_a   1.000
_cell.length_b   1.000
_cell.length_c   1.000
_cell.angle_alpha   90.00
_cell.angle_beta   90.00
_cell.angle_gamma   90.00
#
_symmetry.space_group_name_H-M   'P 1'
#
loop_
_entity.id
_entity.type
_entity.pdbx_description
1 polymer ?
#
loop_
_entity_poly.entity_id
_entity_poly.type
_entity_poly.pdbx_seq_one_letter_code
_entity_poly.pdbx_strand_id
1 'polypeptide(L)'
;MSPYPATARATGQWGRVMRGIVMGVGGLVVAAASHAGFEEFVIRGTPTINDLGGGQTEILTLTGGDKAALGSNDVNGQTLGSLTRIAIDRLDDRSRFSPGSGPHVAPYLNFWITDGAGNFAVAANEPSNPAFQSLFVNGYDLSFSDLADKVVKIYENADVSWLPNAGVGLTFGDIATFLIQAPTVSQLTTGWTGLGTGAPRELGTNKAYGVNWVFGDTLSNYVSGDPGYVVANASVSAATVPEPSSMALIGLALLGVAAVQRRKRH
;
A
#
# COMPACT_ATOMS: atom_id res chain seq x y z
N MET A 1 59.11 -5.90 79.69
CA MET A 1 58.51 -5.12 80.79
C MET A 1 57.44 -4.22 80.19
N SER A 2 56.18 -4.39 80.62
CA SER A 2 55.06 -3.44 80.40
C SER A 2 55.45 -2.04 80.97
N PRO A 3 54.82 -0.87 80.63
CA PRO A 3 53.44 -0.70 80.15
C PRO A 3 53.04 0.54 79.28
N TYR A 4 51.86 0.44 78.63
CA TYR A 4 50.75 1.43 78.46
C TYR A 4 50.83 2.73 77.58
N PRO A 5 49.68 3.35 77.17
CA PRO A 5 49.32 3.62 75.76
C PRO A 5 48.81 5.07 75.47
N ALA A 6 48.34 5.37 74.24
CA ALA A 6 47.31 6.41 73.92
C ALA A 6 46.99 6.38 72.39
N THR A 7 45.82 5.94 71.92
CA THR A 7 44.54 6.67 71.65
C THR A 7 44.50 7.69 70.48
N ALA A 8 43.65 7.33 69.49
CA ALA A 8 42.66 8.15 68.77
C ALA A 8 43.10 9.07 67.60
N ARG A 9 42.52 8.87 66.39
CA ARG A 9 41.30 9.55 65.90
C ARG A 9 41.01 9.28 64.42
N ALA A 10 39.72 9.22 64.12
CA ALA A 10 39.12 9.11 62.80
C ALA A 10 39.03 10.47 62.08
N THR A 11 39.13 10.47 60.75
CA THR A 11 38.53 11.41 59.77
C THR A 11 38.82 10.80 58.40
N GLY A 12 37.92 10.70 57.42
CA GLY A 12 36.76 11.50 57.09
C GLY A 12 36.67 11.48 55.57
N GLN A 13 35.93 10.50 55.05
CA GLN A 13 35.68 10.25 53.63
C GLN A 13 34.58 11.20 53.15
N TRP A 14 34.91 12.44 52.77
CA TRP A 14 33.95 13.35 52.10
C TRP A 14 34.67 14.25 51.09
N GLY A 15 34.34 14.03 49.81
CA GLY A 15 34.82 14.81 48.68
C GLY A 15 34.18 14.34 47.38
N ARG A 16 32.87 14.62 47.23
CA ARG A 16 32.19 14.63 45.93
C ARG A 16 33.01 15.52 44.96
N VAL A 17 33.00 15.30 43.65
CA VAL A 17 32.11 16.04 42.75
C VAL A 17 32.21 15.46 41.32
N MET A 18 31.03 15.08 40.81
CA MET A 18 30.54 15.13 39.43
C MET A 18 31.52 15.07 38.25
N ARG A 19 31.40 13.97 37.48
CA ARG A 19 31.32 13.97 36.01
C ARG A 19 30.26 12.90 35.66
N GLY A 20 29.02 13.26 35.36
CA GLY A 20 28.63 13.79 34.05
C GLY A 20 28.00 12.67 33.22
N ILE A 21 26.88 12.09 33.68
CA ILE A 21 26.06 11.20 32.86
C ILE A 21 25.13 12.10 32.05
N VAL A 22 25.51 12.31 30.79
CA VAL A 22 24.67 12.93 29.76
C VAL A 22 23.40 12.09 29.64
N MET A 23 22.26 12.67 30.03
CA MET A 23 20.95 12.09 29.71
C MET A 23 20.73 12.21 28.20
N GLY A 24 20.99 11.12 27.48
CA GLY A 24 20.54 10.94 26.11
C GLY A 24 19.03 10.79 26.09
N VAL A 25 18.30 11.89 25.95
CA VAL A 25 16.93 11.87 25.46
C VAL A 25 17.02 11.56 23.97
N GLY A 26 17.02 10.27 23.64
CA GLY A 26 16.87 9.81 22.25
C GLY A 26 15.49 10.23 21.78
N GLY A 27 15.44 11.24 20.91
CA GLY A 27 14.20 11.66 20.27
C GLY A 27 13.57 10.49 19.53
N LEU A 28 12.34 10.16 19.88
CA LEU A 28 11.48 9.33 19.04
C LEU A 28 11.22 10.15 17.78
N VAL A 29 12.04 9.95 16.76
CA VAL A 29 11.73 10.38 15.40
C VAL A 29 10.59 9.47 14.97
N VAL A 30 9.35 9.97 15.08
CA VAL A 30 8.24 9.40 14.32
C VAL A 30 8.60 9.65 12.87
N ALA A 31 9.16 8.63 12.20
CA ALA A 31 9.28 8.65 10.76
C ALA A 31 7.85 8.77 10.23
N ALA A 32 7.49 9.93 9.69
CA ALA A 32 6.30 10.03 8.88
C ALA A 32 6.44 8.99 7.76
N ALA A 33 5.43 8.15 7.56
CA ALA A 33 5.39 7.29 6.39
C ALA A 33 5.54 8.19 5.17
N SER A 34 6.65 8.08 4.45
CA SER A 34 6.78 8.70 3.14
C SER A 34 5.75 8.02 2.26
N HIS A 35 4.66 8.72 1.94
CA HIS A 35 3.69 8.23 0.99
C HIS A 35 4.38 8.27 -0.38
N ALA A 36 4.79 7.10 -0.86
CA ALA A 36 5.20 6.91 -2.23
C ALA A 36 3.90 6.92 -3.03
N GLY A 37 3.55 8.12 -3.52
CA GLY A 37 2.38 8.32 -4.36
C GLY A 37 2.36 7.39 -5.58
N PHE A 38 1.41 7.59 -6.47
CA PHE A 38 1.27 6.69 -7.61
C PHE A 38 2.46 6.78 -8.57
N GLU A 39 3.10 5.64 -8.85
CA GLU A 39 4.16 5.47 -9.82
C GLU A 39 3.59 4.97 -11.15
N GLU A 40 4.04 5.56 -12.25
CA GLU A 40 3.70 5.16 -13.62
C GLU A 40 4.50 3.93 -14.05
N PHE A 41 3.84 2.96 -14.70
CA PHE A 41 4.55 1.81 -15.27
C PHE A 41 3.80 1.14 -16.42
N VAL A 42 4.56 0.49 -17.29
CA VAL A 42 4.03 -0.35 -18.37
C VAL A 42 3.83 -1.77 -17.86
N ILE A 43 2.64 -2.34 -18.07
CA ILE A 43 2.34 -3.74 -17.73
C ILE A 43 2.63 -4.67 -18.91
N ARG A 44 2.22 -4.25 -20.11
CA ARG A 44 2.27 -5.09 -21.32
C ARG A 44 2.29 -4.24 -22.57
N GLY A 45 2.96 -4.75 -23.61
CA GLY A 45 2.97 -4.15 -24.93
C GLY A 45 3.90 -2.95 -24.97
N THR A 46 3.50 -1.93 -25.72
CA THR A 46 4.24 -0.68 -25.86
C THR A 46 3.33 0.55 -25.74
N PRO A 47 2.50 0.66 -24.68
CA PRO A 47 1.82 1.91 -24.39
C PRO A 47 2.83 3.03 -24.13
N THR A 48 2.43 4.25 -24.41
CA THR A 48 3.22 5.45 -24.09
C THR A 48 2.64 6.09 -22.84
N ILE A 49 3.50 6.55 -21.92
CA ILE A 49 3.12 7.34 -20.76
C ILE A 49 3.86 8.67 -20.86
N ASN A 50 3.11 9.77 -20.94
CA ASN A 50 3.63 11.13 -21.06
C ASN A 50 3.32 11.92 -19.78
N ASP A 51 4.33 12.59 -19.23
CA ASP A 51 4.13 13.65 -18.25
C ASP A 51 3.70 14.92 -19.00
N LEU A 52 2.47 15.39 -18.75
CA LEU A 52 1.95 16.63 -19.32
C LEU A 52 2.28 17.87 -18.47
N GLY A 53 2.95 17.66 -17.33
CA GLY A 53 3.19 18.69 -16.32
C GLY A 53 1.98 18.93 -15.42
N GLY A 54 2.21 19.65 -14.31
CA GLY A 54 1.13 20.00 -13.38
C GLY A 54 0.48 18.80 -12.66
N GLY A 55 1.18 17.66 -12.59
CA GLY A 55 0.67 16.42 -11.99
C GLY A 55 -0.33 15.67 -12.88
N GLN A 56 -0.35 15.97 -14.18
CA GLN A 56 -1.16 15.27 -15.17
C GLN A 56 -0.33 14.27 -15.95
N THR A 57 -0.87 13.07 -16.13
CA THR A 57 -0.27 12.00 -16.91
C THR A 57 -1.19 11.66 -18.07
N GLU A 58 -0.63 11.53 -19.27
CA GLU A 58 -1.33 10.95 -20.41
C GLU A 58 -0.85 9.52 -20.65
N ILE A 59 -1.78 8.59 -20.83
CA ILE A 59 -1.51 7.20 -21.15
C ILE A 59 -2.12 6.88 -22.51
N LEU A 60 -1.29 6.47 -23.47
CA LEU A 60 -1.71 6.07 -24.81
C LEU A 60 -1.64 4.56 -24.95
N THR A 61 -2.79 3.95 -25.22
CA THR A 61 -2.88 2.56 -25.68
C THR A 61 -3.21 2.60 -27.17
N LEU A 62 -2.21 2.32 -28.02
CA LEU A 62 -2.32 2.48 -29.47
C LEU A 62 -2.68 1.17 -30.17
N THR A 63 -2.44 0.04 -29.51
CA THR A 63 -2.74 -1.29 -30.03
C THR A 63 -3.46 -2.15 -28.99
N GLY A 64 -4.26 -3.11 -29.47
CA GLY A 64 -4.88 -4.08 -28.58
C GLY A 64 -3.82 -4.92 -27.86
N GLY A 65 -3.93 -5.06 -26.54
CA GLY A 65 -2.90 -5.70 -25.72
C GLY A 65 -1.97 -4.74 -24.99
N ASP A 66 -1.99 -3.44 -25.31
CA ASP A 66 -1.28 -2.45 -24.52
C ASP A 66 -1.94 -2.28 -23.15
N LYS A 67 -1.13 -2.35 -22.09
CA LYS A 67 -1.57 -2.10 -20.71
C LYS A 67 -0.52 -1.29 -19.97
N ALA A 68 -0.96 -0.22 -19.34
CA ALA A 68 -0.15 0.62 -18.45
C ALA A 68 -0.94 0.90 -17.18
N ALA A 69 -0.26 1.38 -16.15
CA ALA A 69 -0.90 1.66 -14.88
C ALA A 69 -0.22 2.78 -14.10
N LEU A 70 -0.99 3.31 -13.16
CA LEU A 70 -0.50 4.04 -12.01
C LEU A 70 -0.60 3.10 -10.80
N GLY A 71 0.48 2.92 -10.02
CA GLY A 71 0.50 2.01 -8.88
C GLY A 71 1.02 2.64 -7.59
N SER A 72 0.44 2.30 -6.44
CA SER A 72 0.92 2.75 -5.12
C SER A 72 1.03 1.60 -4.13
N ASN A 73 2.01 1.73 -3.23
CA ASN A 73 2.23 0.85 -2.07
C ASN A 73 1.85 1.52 -0.74
N ASP A 74 1.22 2.71 -0.76
CA ASP A 74 0.95 3.52 0.44
C ASP A 74 0.06 2.83 1.48
N VAL A 75 -0.75 1.88 1.04
CA VAL A 75 -1.64 1.08 1.89
C VAL A 75 -1.26 -0.40 1.93
N ASN A 76 -0.03 -0.75 1.53
CA ASN A 76 0.45 -2.12 1.68
C ASN A 76 0.44 -2.55 3.15
N GLY A 77 0.05 -3.80 3.39
CA GLY A 77 -0.13 -4.37 4.72
C GLY A 77 -1.43 -3.95 5.43
N GLN A 78 -2.23 -3.08 4.83
CA GLN A 78 -3.58 -2.76 5.30
C GLN A 78 -4.59 -3.74 4.72
N THR A 79 -5.75 -3.91 5.38
CA THR A 79 -6.83 -4.74 4.82
C THR A 79 -7.64 -3.95 3.79
N LEU A 80 -8.23 -4.63 2.81
CA LEU A 80 -9.13 -3.97 1.84
C LEU A 80 -10.25 -3.18 2.53
N GLY A 81 -10.84 -3.75 3.57
CA GLY A 81 -11.93 -3.14 4.34
C GLY A 81 -11.53 -1.89 5.12
N SER A 82 -10.23 -1.61 5.26
CA SER A 82 -9.72 -0.42 5.94
C SER A 82 -9.54 0.79 5.03
N LEU A 83 -9.75 0.64 3.71
CA LEU A 83 -9.63 1.75 2.77
C LEU A 83 -10.61 2.87 3.13
N THR A 84 -10.05 4.06 3.35
CA THR A 84 -10.83 5.27 3.64
C THR A 84 -11.10 6.06 2.38
N ARG A 85 -10.16 6.06 1.44
CA ARG A 85 -10.29 6.73 0.15
C ARG A 85 -9.41 6.08 -0.90
N ILE A 86 -9.90 6.00 -2.12
CA ILE A 86 -9.14 5.72 -3.32
C ILE A 86 -9.71 6.55 -4.47
N ALA A 87 -8.87 7.36 -5.08
CA ALA A 87 -9.33 8.35 -6.05
C ALA A 87 -8.38 8.50 -7.25
N ILE A 88 -8.94 8.99 -8.34
CA ILE A 88 -8.25 9.41 -9.56
C ILE A 88 -9.18 10.31 -10.39
N ASP A 89 -8.67 11.40 -10.93
CA ASP A 89 -9.40 12.26 -11.86
C ASP A 89 -9.13 11.84 -13.30
N ARG A 90 -10.15 11.94 -14.15
CA ARG A 90 -10.08 11.81 -15.61
C ARG A 90 -10.38 13.17 -16.24
N LEU A 91 -9.39 13.71 -16.94
CA LEU A 91 -9.40 15.04 -17.54
C LEU A 91 -9.65 15.03 -19.06
N ASP A 92 -9.58 13.85 -19.69
CA ASP A 92 -9.90 13.69 -21.10
C ASP A 92 -11.41 13.67 -21.40
N ASP A 93 -11.78 14.04 -22.63
CA ASP A 93 -13.15 13.93 -23.11
C ASP A 93 -13.50 12.47 -23.42
N ARG A 94 -14.22 11.83 -22.49
CA ARG A 94 -14.70 10.45 -22.66
C ARG A 94 -15.72 10.25 -23.78
N SER A 95 -16.39 11.32 -24.22
CA SER A 95 -17.45 11.22 -25.25
C SER A 95 -16.89 10.95 -26.64
N ARG A 96 -15.58 11.17 -26.84
CA ARG A 96 -14.87 10.79 -28.08
C ARG A 96 -14.73 9.28 -28.26
N PHE A 97 -14.91 8.50 -27.19
CA PHE A 97 -14.84 7.05 -27.23
C PHE A 97 -16.20 6.43 -27.43
N SER A 98 -16.25 5.34 -28.19
CA SER A 98 -17.46 4.54 -28.38
C SER A 98 -18.04 4.10 -27.02
N PRO A 99 -19.35 4.30 -26.76
CA PRO A 99 -19.98 3.83 -25.53
C PRO A 99 -19.71 2.35 -25.26
N GLY A 100 -19.34 2.02 -24.03
CA GLY A 100 -18.99 0.66 -23.62
C GLY A 100 -17.59 0.17 -24.05
N SER A 101 -16.82 0.98 -24.80
CA SER A 101 -15.41 0.70 -25.03
C SER A 101 -14.59 0.89 -23.75
N GLY A 102 -13.44 0.24 -23.68
CA GLY A 102 -12.51 0.38 -22.56
C GLY A 102 -12.22 1.82 -22.19
N PRO A 103 -11.79 2.69 -23.13
CA PRO A 103 -11.45 4.06 -22.79
C PRO A 103 -12.63 4.89 -22.29
N HIS A 104 -13.84 4.51 -22.72
CA HIS A 104 -15.07 5.12 -22.23
C HIS A 104 -15.36 4.74 -20.78
N VAL A 105 -15.08 3.51 -20.32
CA VAL A 105 -15.49 3.02 -18.99
C VAL A 105 -14.37 2.90 -17.96
N ALA A 106 -13.10 2.82 -18.40
CA ALA A 106 -11.90 2.71 -17.58
C ALA A 106 -11.67 3.96 -16.67
N PRO A 107 -10.74 3.93 -15.70
CA PRO A 107 -9.74 2.90 -15.41
C PRO A 107 -10.31 1.64 -14.72
N TYR A 108 -9.58 0.53 -14.85
CA TYR A 108 -9.70 -0.60 -13.93
C TYR A 108 -9.06 -0.25 -12.59
N LEU A 109 -9.73 -0.60 -11.51
CA LEU A 109 -9.19 -0.58 -10.16
C LEU A 109 -8.78 -2.00 -9.77
N ASN A 110 -7.48 -2.21 -9.59
CA ASN A 110 -6.90 -3.50 -9.24
C ASN A 110 -6.17 -3.45 -7.90
N PHE A 111 -6.39 -4.45 -7.06
CA PHE A 111 -5.65 -4.69 -5.83
C PHE A 111 -4.90 -6.01 -5.92
N TRP A 112 -3.61 -6.01 -5.60
CA TRP A 112 -2.97 -7.27 -5.19
C TRP A 112 -3.41 -7.60 -3.77
N ILE A 113 -4.06 -8.75 -3.60
CA ILE A 113 -4.49 -9.27 -2.31
C ILE A 113 -3.67 -10.49 -1.90
N THR A 114 -3.46 -10.64 -0.59
CA THR A 114 -2.84 -11.83 0.00
C THR A 114 -3.51 -12.24 1.30
N ASP A 115 -3.46 -13.54 1.60
CA ASP A 115 -3.82 -14.10 2.90
C ASP A 115 -2.69 -14.04 3.95
N GLY A 116 -1.50 -13.55 3.55
CA GLY A 116 -0.32 -13.52 4.40
C GLY A 116 0.42 -14.86 4.52
N ALA A 117 -0.09 -15.93 3.92
CA ALA A 117 0.54 -17.25 3.85
C ALA A 117 1.29 -17.48 2.52
N GLY A 118 1.44 -16.44 1.71
CA GLY A 118 2.14 -16.48 0.43
C GLY A 118 1.23 -16.71 -0.78
N ASN A 119 -0.09 -16.75 -0.59
CA ASN A 119 -1.04 -16.74 -1.70
C ASN A 119 -1.28 -15.31 -2.18
N PHE A 120 -1.33 -15.12 -3.49
CA PHE A 120 -1.61 -13.82 -4.11
C PHE A 120 -2.67 -13.96 -5.19
N ALA A 121 -3.52 -12.96 -5.33
CA ALA A 121 -4.40 -12.79 -6.48
C ALA A 121 -4.61 -11.31 -6.76
N VAL A 122 -5.14 -11.00 -7.94
CA VAL A 122 -5.61 -9.66 -8.27
C VAL A 122 -7.11 -9.61 -8.08
N ALA A 123 -7.57 -8.75 -7.17
CA ALA A 123 -8.96 -8.38 -7.01
C ALA A 123 -9.22 -7.11 -7.84
N ALA A 124 -10.13 -7.18 -8.80
CA ALA A 124 -10.41 -6.07 -9.72
C ALA A 124 -11.89 -5.76 -9.83
N ASN A 125 -12.20 -4.49 -10.09
CA ASN A 125 -13.53 -4.13 -10.59
C ASN A 125 -13.70 -4.55 -12.06
N GLU A 126 -14.94 -4.51 -12.53
CA GLU A 126 -15.25 -4.52 -13.96
C GLU A 126 -15.86 -3.15 -14.28
N PRO A 127 -15.10 -2.18 -14.85
CA PRO A 127 -15.60 -0.82 -15.05
C PRO A 127 -16.81 -0.76 -15.99
N SER A 128 -16.95 -1.74 -16.89
CA SER A 128 -18.13 -1.87 -17.74
C SER A 128 -19.40 -2.30 -16.98
N ASN A 129 -19.27 -2.83 -15.76
CA ASN A 129 -20.39 -3.22 -14.92
C ASN A 129 -21.23 -1.98 -14.55
N PRO A 130 -22.55 -1.97 -14.80
CA PRO A 130 -23.43 -0.84 -14.48
C PRO A 130 -23.33 -0.34 -13.04
N ALA A 131 -23.02 -1.21 -12.08
CA ALA A 131 -22.88 -0.85 -10.67
C ALA A 131 -21.67 0.06 -10.38
N PHE A 132 -20.66 0.07 -11.25
CA PHE A 132 -19.51 0.97 -11.16
C PHE A 132 -19.69 2.25 -11.98
N GLN A 133 -20.57 2.25 -12.99
CA GLN A 133 -20.74 3.41 -13.87
C GLN A 133 -21.39 4.60 -13.15
N SER A 134 -22.31 4.36 -12.22
CA SER A 134 -22.93 5.43 -11.42
C SER A 134 -21.95 6.08 -10.43
N LEU A 135 -20.85 5.40 -10.10
CA LEU A 135 -19.81 5.91 -9.21
C LEU A 135 -18.77 6.76 -9.94
N PHE A 136 -18.75 6.72 -11.27
CA PHE A 136 -17.79 7.44 -12.08
C PHE A 136 -18.29 8.85 -12.39
N VAL A 137 -17.55 9.87 -11.96
CA VAL A 137 -17.85 11.30 -12.21
C VAL A 137 -16.58 12.02 -12.67
N ASN A 138 -16.21 11.81 -13.94
CA ASN A 138 -14.91 12.25 -14.49
C ASN A 138 -13.72 11.77 -13.65
N GLY A 139 -13.80 10.52 -13.20
CA GLY A 139 -12.88 9.97 -12.23
C GLY A 139 -13.62 9.11 -11.22
N TYR A 140 -12.86 8.61 -10.27
CA TYR A 140 -13.36 7.90 -9.11
C TYR A 140 -12.90 8.62 -7.84
N ASP A 141 -13.78 8.69 -6.86
CA ASP A 141 -13.45 9.05 -5.49
C ASP A 141 -14.28 8.14 -4.58
N LEU A 142 -13.66 7.05 -4.15
CA LEU A 142 -14.36 5.91 -3.55
C LEU A 142 -13.84 5.65 -2.14
N SER A 143 -14.76 5.34 -1.24
CA SER A 143 -14.50 4.71 0.04
C SER A 143 -14.67 3.19 -0.06
N PHE A 144 -14.24 2.44 0.96
CA PHE A 144 -14.58 1.00 0.99
C PHE A 144 -16.08 0.76 0.99
N SER A 145 -16.89 1.63 1.60
CA SER A 145 -18.36 1.49 1.56
C SER A 145 -18.94 1.58 0.16
N ASP A 146 -18.33 2.35 -0.74
CA ASP A 146 -18.77 2.43 -2.14
C ASP A 146 -18.47 1.14 -2.90
N LEU A 147 -17.44 0.41 -2.47
CA LEU A 147 -16.96 -0.83 -3.08
C LEU A 147 -17.62 -2.08 -2.48
N ALA A 148 -17.98 -2.07 -1.20
CA ALA A 148 -18.23 -3.28 -0.40
C ALA A 148 -19.28 -4.23 -1.01
N ASP A 149 -20.36 -3.70 -1.59
CA ASP A 149 -21.43 -4.48 -2.23
C ASP A 149 -21.20 -4.72 -3.74
N LYS A 150 -20.10 -4.21 -4.29
CA LYS A 150 -19.79 -4.32 -5.72
C LYS A 150 -19.10 -5.65 -6.01
N VAL A 151 -19.50 -6.26 -7.11
CA VAL A 151 -18.90 -7.50 -7.61
C VAL A 151 -17.40 -7.28 -7.84
N VAL A 152 -16.60 -8.21 -7.32
CA VAL A 152 -15.16 -8.27 -7.54
C VAL A 152 -14.82 -9.46 -8.42
N LYS A 153 -13.85 -9.27 -9.31
CA LYS A 153 -13.27 -10.32 -10.14
C LYS A 153 -11.90 -10.70 -9.60
N ILE A 154 -11.62 -11.99 -9.57
CA ILE A 154 -10.37 -12.55 -9.10
C ILE A 154 -9.57 -13.04 -10.31
N TYR A 155 -8.33 -12.59 -10.41
CA TYR A 155 -7.41 -12.92 -11.49
C TYR A 155 -6.03 -13.31 -10.95
N GLU A 156 -5.19 -13.74 -11.89
CA GLU A 156 -3.75 -13.96 -11.68
C GLU A 156 -3.42 -15.08 -10.68
N ASN A 157 -4.33 -16.01 -10.43
CA ASN A 157 -4.07 -17.23 -9.68
C ASN A 157 -5.05 -18.34 -10.08
N ALA A 158 -4.53 -19.54 -10.38
CA ALA A 158 -5.35 -20.70 -10.68
C ALA A 158 -5.82 -21.42 -9.40
N ASP A 159 -5.07 -21.32 -8.31
CA ASP A 159 -5.49 -21.80 -7.00
C ASP A 159 -6.17 -20.68 -6.22
N VAL A 160 -7.50 -20.76 -6.18
CA VAL A 160 -8.37 -19.82 -5.47
C VAL A 160 -9.06 -20.48 -4.27
N SER A 161 -8.60 -21.65 -3.84
CA SER A 161 -9.19 -22.41 -2.73
C SER A 161 -9.10 -21.70 -1.37
N TRP A 162 -8.16 -20.76 -1.24
CA TRP A 162 -7.96 -19.91 -0.07
C TRP A 162 -8.91 -18.71 -0.03
N LEU A 163 -9.61 -18.42 -1.12
CA LEU A 163 -10.62 -17.37 -1.18
C LEU A 163 -11.99 -17.91 -0.78
N PRO A 164 -12.86 -17.07 -0.20
CA PRO A 164 -14.27 -17.41 -0.01
C PRO A 164 -14.90 -17.92 -1.31
N ASN A 165 -15.77 -18.92 -1.20
CA ASN A 165 -16.47 -19.53 -2.34
C ASN A 165 -15.57 -19.87 -3.54
N ALA A 166 -14.31 -20.25 -3.28
CA ALA A 166 -13.29 -20.50 -4.29
C ALA A 166 -13.17 -19.37 -5.34
N GLY A 167 -13.30 -18.11 -4.91
CA GLY A 167 -13.14 -16.94 -5.79
C GLY A 167 -14.35 -16.60 -6.68
N VAL A 168 -15.47 -17.34 -6.58
CA VAL A 168 -16.62 -17.17 -7.48
C VAL A 168 -17.72 -16.32 -6.83
N GLY A 169 -18.27 -15.37 -7.60
CA GLY A 169 -19.45 -14.60 -7.19
C GLY A 169 -19.22 -13.67 -6.01
N LEU A 170 -17.98 -13.24 -5.80
CA LEU A 170 -17.59 -12.40 -4.67
C LEU A 170 -17.92 -10.93 -4.89
N THR A 171 -18.07 -10.23 -3.76
CA THR A 171 -18.03 -8.78 -3.64
C THR A 171 -16.74 -8.33 -2.96
N PHE A 172 -16.41 -7.04 -3.02
CA PHE A 172 -15.28 -6.52 -2.23
C PHE A 172 -15.49 -6.71 -0.72
N GLY A 173 -16.74 -6.74 -0.25
CA GLY A 173 -17.10 -7.03 1.14
C GLY A 173 -16.67 -8.42 1.59
N ASP A 174 -16.81 -9.42 0.72
CA ASP A 174 -16.43 -10.81 1.03
C ASP A 174 -14.91 -10.96 1.22
N ILE A 175 -14.12 -10.09 0.61
CA ILE A 175 -12.66 -10.09 0.70
C ILE A 175 -12.10 -8.93 1.54
N ALA A 176 -12.94 -8.27 2.35
CA ALA A 176 -12.56 -7.10 3.13
C ALA A 176 -11.39 -7.34 4.09
N THR A 177 -11.19 -8.58 4.55
CA THR A 177 -10.15 -8.93 5.54
C THR A 177 -8.80 -9.26 4.91
N PHE A 178 -8.72 -9.42 3.58
CA PHE A 178 -7.44 -9.70 2.92
C PHE A 178 -6.55 -8.47 2.91
N LEU A 179 -5.24 -8.72 2.99
CA LEU A 179 -4.23 -7.67 2.97
C LEU A 179 -4.01 -7.19 1.54
N ILE A 180 -3.94 -5.88 1.37
CA ILE A 180 -3.40 -5.25 0.17
C ILE A 180 -1.88 -5.40 0.24
N GLN A 181 -1.30 -6.15 -0.69
CA GLN A 181 0.14 -6.36 -0.73
C GLN A 181 0.57 -6.88 -2.09
N ALA A 182 1.42 -6.12 -2.78
CA ALA A 182 2.08 -6.62 -3.98
C ALA A 182 3.03 -7.78 -3.65
N PRO A 183 3.09 -8.83 -4.48
CA PRO A 183 4.13 -9.83 -4.40
C PRO A 183 5.50 -9.21 -4.72
N THR A 184 6.55 -9.77 -4.14
CA THR A 184 7.93 -9.32 -4.40
C THR A 184 8.37 -9.64 -5.82
N VAL A 185 9.39 -8.93 -6.31
CA VAL A 185 10.04 -9.23 -7.60
C VAL A 185 10.46 -10.70 -7.69
N SER A 186 10.99 -11.27 -6.61
CA SER A 186 11.38 -12.69 -6.58
C SER A 186 10.17 -13.61 -6.74
N GLN A 187 9.07 -13.35 -6.03
CA GLN A 187 7.85 -14.16 -6.14
C GLN A 187 7.23 -14.06 -7.54
N LEU A 188 7.18 -12.87 -8.13
CA LEU A 188 6.70 -12.67 -9.50
C LEU A 188 7.61 -13.31 -10.56
N THR A 189 8.92 -13.32 -10.31
CA THR A 189 9.90 -13.97 -11.19
C THR A 189 9.83 -15.49 -11.11
N THR A 190 9.65 -16.05 -9.91
CA THR A 190 9.38 -17.48 -9.72
C THR A 190 8.05 -17.87 -10.37
N GLY A 191 7.04 -17.02 -10.22
CA GLY A 191 5.71 -17.22 -10.76
C GLY A 191 4.92 -18.34 -10.08
N TRP A 192 3.66 -18.46 -10.46
CA TRP A 192 2.76 -19.51 -10.03
C TRP A 192 1.74 -19.81 -11.13
N THR A 193 1.04 -20.93 -11.03
CA THR A 193 0.02 -21.31 -12.00
C THR A 193 -1.11 -20.28 -12.01
N GLY A 194 -1.45 -19.80 -13.20
CA GLY A 194 -2.47 -18.76 -13.38
C GLY A 194 -1.93 -17.33 -13.34
N LEU A 195 -0.65 -17.13 -13.04
CA LEU A 195 -0.01 -15.82 -13.20
C LEU A 195 0.16 -15.48 -14.69
N GLY A 196 -0.64 -14.54 -15.16
CA GLY A 196 -0.65 -14.06 -16.52
C GLY A 196 0.42 -13.01 -16.81
N THR A 197 0.51 -12.68 -18.09
CA THR A 197 1.36 -11.60 -18.64
C THR A 197 0.64 -10.26 -18.68
N GLY A 198 -0.61 -10.21 -18.19
CA GLY A 198 -1.40 -8.98 -18.01
C GLY A 198 -1.54 -8.56 -16.55
N ALA A 199 -0.87 -9.27 -15.63
CA ALA A 199 -0.87 -8.97 -14.21
C ALA A 199 -0.27 -7.58 -13.94
N PRO A 200 -0.77 -6.80 -12.95
CA PRO A 200 -0.30 -5.45 -12.66
C PRO A 200 1.09 -5.48 -12.01
N ARG A 201 2.10 -5.62 -12.87
CA ARG A 201 3.53 -5.52 -12.57
C ARG A 201 4.24 -4.85 -13.74
N GLU A 202 5.31 -4.13 -13.45
CA GLU A 202 6.16 -3.47 -14.43
C GLU A 202 6.85 -4.47 -15.34
N LEU A 203 6.71 -4.23 -16.65
CA LEU A 203 7.31 -5.00 -17.72
C LEU A 203 8.84 -4.91 -17.62
N GLY A 204 9.50 -6.07 -17.54
CA GLY A 204 10.97 -6.17 -17.52
C GLY A 204 11.60 -6.15 -16.13
N THR A 205 10.95 -5.54 -15.13
CA THR A 205 11.47 -5.50 -13.74
C THR A 205 10.71 -6.39 -12.78
N ASN A 206 9.43 -6.72 -13.09
CA ASN A 206 8.47 -7.35 -12.18
C ASN A 206 8.23 -6.55 -10.88
N LYS A 207 8.51 -5.24 -10.84
CA LYS A 207 8.07 -4.40 -9.72
C LYS A 207 6.54 -4.32 -9.72
N ALA A 208 5.90 -4.44 -8.56
CA ALA A 208 4.45 -4.38 -8.45
C ALA A 208 4.02 -3.49 -7.28
N TYR A 209 2.75 -3.06 -7.33
CA TYR A 209 2.17 -2.13 -6.37
C TYR A 209 0.85 -2.65 -5.83
N GLY A 210 0.59 -2.52 -4.52
CA GLY A 210 -0.61 -3.10 -3.91
C GLY A 210 -1.92 -2.60 -4.53
N VAL A 211 -1.95 -1.33 -4.94
CA VAL A 211 -3.11 -0.67 -5.53
C VAL A 211 -2.74 -0.16 -6.92
N ASN A 212 -3.58 -0.38 -7.92
CA ASN A 212 -3.30 0.00 -9.30
C ASN A 212 -4.54 0.55 -10.01
N TRP A 213 -4.38 1.68 -10.69
CA TRP A 213 -5.28 2.13 -11.75
C TRP A 213 -4.72 1.64 -13.08
N VAL A 214 -5.43 0.71 -13.74
CA VAL A 214 -4.96 0.07 -14.98
C VAL A 214 -5.73 0.61 -16.19
N PHE A 215 -4.98 0.93 -17.24
CA PHE A 215 -5.45 1.48 -18.50
C PHE A 215 -5.09 0.52 -19.64
N GLY A 216 -6.03 0.33 -20.55
CA GLY A 216 -5.90 -0.66 -21.62
C GLY A 216 -6.25 -2.08 -21.19
N ASP A 217 -6.34 -2.97 -22.18
CA ASP A 217 -6.55 -4.41 -21.98
C ASP A 217 -6.10 -5.19 -23.22
N THR A 218 -6.17 -6.52 -23.13
CA THR A 218 -5.94 -7.49 -24.20
C THR A 218 -6.94 -7.40 -25.35
N LEU A 219 -8.12 -6.83 -25.10
CA LEU A 219 -9.16 -6.67 -26.11
C LEU A 219 -8.93 -5.41 -26.96
N SER A 220 -9.21 -5.50 -28.25
CA SER A 220 -9.00 -4.41 -29.21
C SER A 220 -9.87 -3.17 -28.97
N ASN A 221 -10.95 -3.30 -28.20
CA ASN A 221 -11.81 -2.18 -27.82
C ASN A 221 -11.27 -1.37 -26.61
N TYR A 222 -10.03 -1.62 -26.17
CA TYR A 222 -9.34 -0.90 -25.08
C TYR A 222 -8.23 0.07 -25.56
N VAL A 223 -8.23 0.36 -26.86
CA VAL A 223 -7.30 1.30 -27.52
C VAL A 223 -7.81 2.73 -27.36
N SER A 224 -7.07 3.59 -26.65
CA SER A 224 -7.39 5.02 -26.49
C SER A 224 -7.06 5.83 -27.73
N GLY A 225 -6.05 5.39 -28.50
CA GLY A 225 -5.45 6.20 -29.56
C GLY A 225 -4.69 7.40 -29.00
N ASP A 226 -4.60 8.44 -29.82
CA ASP A 226 -3.96 9.74 -29.54
C ASP A 226 -4.96 10.86 -29.86
N PRO A 227 -5.39 11.68 -28.87
CA PRO A 227 -4.91 11.72 -27.49
C PRO A 227 -5.27 10.46 -26.69
N GLY A 228 -4.64 10.28 -25.53
CA GLY A 228 -4.81 9.15 -24.61
C GLY A 228 -5.80 9.37 -23.47
N TYR A 229 -5.71 8.54 -22.44
CA TYR A 229 -6.30 8.82 -21.12
C TYR A 229 -5.53 9.96 -20.49
N VAL A 230 -6.18 11.01 -20.02
CA VAL A 230 -5.50 12.07 -19.25
C VAL A 230 -6.01 12.00 -17.83
N VAL A 231 -5.10 11.77 -16.88
CA VAL A 231 -5.42 11.56 -15.48
C VAL A 231 -4.59 12.43 -14.56
N ALA A 232 -5.13 12.67 -13.36
CA ALA A 232 -4.45 13.42 -12.32
C ALA A 232 -4.90 12.96 -10.92
N ASN A 233 -4.21 13.46 -9.90
CA ASN A 233 -4.63 13.39 -8.49
C ASN A 233 -4.92 11.96 -7.98
N ALA A 234 -4.23 10.96 -8.52
CA ALA A 234 -4.33 9.59 -8.04
C ALA A 234 -3.90 9.52 -6.56
N SER A 235 -4.75 8.97 -5.70
CA SER A 235 -4.50 8.90 -4.26
C SER A 235 -5.17 7.68 -3.63
N VAL A 236 -4.58 7.21 -2.53
CA VAL A 236 -5.13 6.13 -1.74
C VAL A 236 -4.79 6.33 -0.26
N SER A 237 -5.74 6.03 0.62
CA SER A 237 -5.54 6.07 2.06
C SER A 237 -6.32 4.97 2.76
N ALA A 238 -5.80 4.49 3.87
CA ALA A 238 -6.43 3.52 4.74
C ALA A 238 -6.51 4.06 6.17
N ALA A 239 -7.44 3.55 6.96
CA ALA A 239 -7.52 3.86 8.38
C ALA A 239 -6.23 3.36 9.04
N THR A 240 -5.49 4.26 9.70
CA THR A 240 -4.32 3.87 10.48
C THR A 240 -4.79 2.98 11.62
N VAL A 241 -4.45 1.69 11.58
CA VAL A 241 -4.62 0.82 12.75
C VAL A 241 -3.64 1.33 13.82
N PRO A 242 -4.11 1.79 15.00
CA PRO A 242 -3.20 2.16 16.06
C PRO A 242 -2.40 0.92 16.45
N GLU A 243 -1.08 0.91 16.26
CA GLU A 243 -0.26 -0.25 16.62
C GLU A 243 -0.38 -0.54 18.13
N PRO A 244 -1.04 -1.63 18.56
CA PRO A 244 -1.31 -1.84 19.98
C PRO A 244 -0.05 -2.24 20.78
N SER A 245 1.01 -2.65 20.09
CA SER A 245 2.18 -3.34 20.69
C SER A 245 3.42 -2.46 20.82
N SER A 246 3.69 -1.56 19.87
CA SER A 246 4.89 -0.71 19.88
C SER A 246 4.85 0.32 21.00
N MET A 247 3.68 0.91 21.24
CA MET A 247 3.42 1.81 22.38
C MET A 247 3.48 1.08 23.72
N ALA A 248 2.99 -0.15 23.79
CA ALA A 248 3.06 -0.97 24.99
C ALA A 248 4.51 -1.36 25.32
N LEU A 249 5.33 -1.69 24.32
CA LEU A 249 6.76 -1.99 24.51
C LEU A 249 7.56 -0.76 24.95
N ILE A 250 7.28 0.42 24.38
CA ILE A 250 7.88 1.69 24.85
C ILE A 250 7.45 2.00 26.29
N GLY A 251 6.16 1.81 26.62
CA GLY A 251 5.64 1.98 27.97
C GLY A 251 6.30 1.05 28.99
N LEU A 252 6.47 -0.23 28.64
CA LEU A 252 7.14 -1.22 29.48
C LEU A 252 8.65 -0.94 29.63
N ALA A 253 9.32 -0.50 28.57
CA ALA A 253 10.73 -0.12 28.63
C ALA A 253 10.95 1.09 29.55
N LEU A 254 10.08 2.11 29.47
CA LEU A 254 10.13 3.29 30.35
C LEU A 254 9.85 2.94 31.82
N LEU A 255 8.88 2.06 32.08
CA LEU A 255 8.60 1.54 33.42
C LEU A 255 9.79 0.74 33.98
N GLY A 256 10.46 -0.06 33.15
CA GLY A 256 11.67 -0.79 33.51
C GLY A 256 12.82 0.14 33.95
N VAL A 257 13.05 1.22 33.21
CA VAL A 257 14.08 2.23 33.55
C VAL A 257 13.74 2.96 34.86
N ALA A 258 12.49 3.36 35.06
CA ALA A 258 12.04 4.02 36.28
C ALA A 258 12.20 3.12 37.53
N ALA A 259 11.87 1.83 37.41
CA ALA A 259 12.02 0.86 38.49
C ALA A 259 13.49 0.64 38.87
N VAL A 260 14.40 0.57 37.90
CA VAL A 260 15.84 0.45 38.13
C VAL A 260 16.41 1.71 38.79
N GLN A 261 15.97 2.91 38.40
CA GLN A 261 16.40 4.16 39.03
C GLN A 261 15.93 4.28 40.48
N ARG A 262 14.71 3.81 40.80
CA ARG A 262 14.17 3.83 42.17
C ARG A 262 14.95 2.92 43.11
N ARG A 263 15.39 1.74 42.63
CA ARG A 263 16.25 0.82 43.42
C ARG A 263 17.64 1.35 43.72
N LYS A 264 18.17 2.29 42.93
CA LYS A 264 19.49 2.91 43.18
C LYS A 264 19.45 4.05 44.20
N ARG A 265 18.25 4.50 44.61
CA ARG A 265 18.04 5.63 45.54
C ARG A 265 17.67 5.20 46.95
N HIS A 266 17.42 3.91 47.17
CA HIS A 266 17.26 3.28 48.48
C HIS A 266 18.49 2.42 48.77
#